data_AF-A0A2S2N4E6-F1
#
_entry.id   AF-A0A2S2N4E6-F1
#
_cell.length_a   1.000
_cell.length_b   1.000
_cell.length_c   1.000
_cell.angle_alpha   90.00
_cell.angle_beta   90.00
_cell.angle_gamma   90.00
#
_symmetry.space_group_name_H-M   'P 1'
#
loop_
_entity.id
_entity.type
_entity.pdbx_description
1 polymer ?
#
loop_
_entity_poly.entity_id
_entity_poly.type
_entity_poly.pdbx_seq_one_letter_code
_entity_poly.pdbx_strand_id
1 'polypeptide(L)'
;GGLLGEKTQDLIGVSELIISTSLQGVLFCLLGAQPLLVIGFSGPLLVFEEAFFTFCMSNELEYLVGRVWIGFWLILIVLVMVAFEGSFLVRFVSRFTQEIFAFLISLIFIYETFSK
;
A
#
# COMPACT_ATOMS: atom_id res chain seq x y z
N GLY A 1 -2.00 6.70 -9.16
CA GLY A 1 -2.05 6.60 -10.62
C GLY A 1 -1.28 7.76 -11.22
N GLY A 2 -1.96 8.83 -11.63
CA GLY A 2 -1.30 10.00 -12.25
C GLY A 2 -0.25 10.63 -11.34
N LEU A 3 -0.62 10.90 -10.08
CA LEU A 3 0.32 11.39 -9.06
C LEU A 3 1.51 10.46 -8.80
N LEU A 4 1.39 9.15 -9.06
CA LEU A 4 2.49 8.21 -8.86
C LEU A 4 3.46 8.26 -10.05
N GLY A 5 2.94 8.38 -11.27
CA GLY A 5 3.74 8.56 -12.49
C GLY A 5 4.53 9.87 -12.45
N GLU A 6 3.86 10.98 -12.11
CA GLU A 6 4.52 12.29 -12.00
C GLU A 6 5.67 12.29 -10.98
N LYS A 7 5.50 11.57 -9.86
CA LYS A 7 6.49 11.52 -8.78
C LYS A 7 7.62 10.51 -9.01
N THR A 8 7.40 9.51 -9.86
CA THR A 8 8.39 8.46 -10.17
C THR A 8 8.98 8.58 -11.57
N GLN A 9 8.86 9.76 -12.21
CA GLN A 9 9.33 10.01 -13.58
C GLN A 9 8.79 8.98 -14.59
N ASP A 10 7.51 8.63 -14.47
CA ASP A 10 6.80 7.64 -15.30
C ASP A 10 7.38 6.22 -15.27
N LEU A 11 8.24 5.88 -14.30
CA LEU A 11 8.68 4.50 -14.10
C LEU A 11 7.52 3.61 -13.62
N ILE A 12 6.58 4.16 -12.86
CA ILE A 12 5.31 3.51 -12.52
C ILE A 12 4.17 4.49 -12.78
N GLY A 13 3.44 4.20 -13.84
CA GLY A 13 2.32 5.01 -14.29
C GLY A 13 0.96 4.51 -13.80
N VAL A 14 -0.04 5.01 -14.50
CA VAL A 14 -1.45 4.67 -14.29
C VAL A 14 -1.74 3.24 -14.73
N SER A 15 -1.12 2.79 -15.83
CA SER A 15 -1.31 1.45 -16.41
C SER A 15 -0.95 0.34 -15.43
N GLU A 16 0.23 0.44 -14.82
CA GLU A 16 0.75 -0.56 -13.88
C GLU A 16 -0.16 -0.64 -12.66
N LEU A 17 -0.65 0.50 -12.17
CA LEU A 17 -1.55 0.56 -11.03
C LEU A 17 -2.91 -0.10 -11.34
N ILE A 18 -3.48 0.16 -12.52
CA ILE A 18 -4.76 -0.42 -12.94
C ILE A 18 -4.63 -1.94 -13.10
N ILE A 19 -3.57 -2.40 -13.76
CA ILE A 19 -3.32 -3.83 -13.94
C ILE A 19 -3.10 -4.50 -12.57
N SER A 20 -2.29 -3.89 -11.70
CA SER A 20 -2.04 -4.42 -10.35
C SER A 20 -3.32 -4.51 -9.54
N THR A 21 -4.13 -3.45 -9.50
CA THR A 21 -5.34 -3.39 -8.67
C THR A 21 -6.41 -4.36 -9.19
N SER A 22 -6.58 -4.47 -10.51
CA SER A 22 -7.55 -5.39 -11.11
C SER A 22 -7.18 -6.85 -10.87
N LEU A 23 -5.92 -7.23 -11.09
CA LEU A 23 -5.44 -8.59 -10.88
C LEU A 23 -5.53 -8.99 -9.40
N GLN A 24 -5.06 -8.12 -8.50
CA GLN A 24 -5.12 -8.37 -7.06
C GLN A 24 -6.57 -8.45 -6.56
N GLY A 25 -7.46 -7.59 -7.07
CA GLY A 25 -8.88 -7.63 -6.74
C GLY A 25 -9.53 -8.95 -7.15
N VAL A 26 -9.30 -9.42 -8.37
CA VAL A 26 -9.84 -10.72 -8.84
C VAL A 26 -9.31 -11.87 -8.00
N LEU A 27 -8.00 -11.94 -7.78
CA LEU A 27 -7.38 -13.01 -6.99
C LEU A 27 -7.89 -13.01 -5.55
N PHE A 28 -8.02 -11.84 -4.93
CA PHE A 28 -8.47 -11.72 -3.55
C PHE A 28 -9.97 -12.01 -3.39
N CYS A 29 -10.81 -11.63 -4.36
CA CYS A 29 -12.22 -12.01 -4.35
C CYS A 29 -12.42 -13.53 -4.46
N LEU A 30 -11.56 -14.23 -5.21
CA LEU A 30 -11.66 -15.68 -5.40
C LEU A 30 -11.06 -16.50 -4.25
N LEU A 31 -9.94 -16.05 -3.67
CA LEU A 31 -9.15 -16.82 -2.70
C LEU A 31 -9.19 -16.23 -1.28
N GLY A 32 -9.71 -15.02 -1.10
CA GLY A 32 -9.70 -14.30 0.17
C GLY A 32 -10.76 -14.78 1.15
N ALA A 33 -10.45 -14.70 2.45
CA ALA A 33 -11.37 -15.06 3.53
C ALA A 33 -12.54 -14.06 3.70
N GLN A 34 -12.40 -12.83 3.19
CA GLN A 34 -13.40 -11.78 3.28
C GLN A 34 -13.51 -10.99 1.95
N PRO A 35 -14.39 -11.39 1.03
CA PRO A 35 -14.50 -10.77 -0.30
C PRO A 35 -15.09 -9.35 -0.30
N LEU A 36 -15.62 -8.88 0.84
CA LEU A 36 -16.08 -7.48 1.00
C LEU A 36 -14.92 -6.48 1.07
N LEU A 37 -13.69 -6.93 1.30
CA LEU A 37 -12.53 -6.06 1.36
C LEU A 37 -12.03 -5.75 -0.05
N VAL A 38 -12.06 -4.47 -0.42
CA VAL A 38 -11.54 -3.97 -1.69
C VAL A 38 -10.08 -3.58 -1.50
N ILE A 39 -9.19 -4.23 -2.25
CA ILE A 39 -7.77 -3.91 -2.25
C ILE A 39 -7.53 -2.76 -3.23
N GLY A 40 -6.80 -1.75 -2.78
CA GLY A 40 -6.45 -0.60 -3.61
C GLY A 40 -5.25 0.15 -3.08
N PHE A 41 -4.73 1.04 -3.93
CA PHE A 41 -3.64 1.93 -3.57
C PHE A 41 -4.11 3.01 -2.59
N SER A 42 -3.26 3.41 -1.64
CA SER A 42 -3.61 4.36 -0.58
C SER A 42 -2.62 5.53 -0.50
N GLY A 43 -3.04 6.61 0.15
CA GLY A 43 -2.20 7.81 0.35
C GLY A 43 -0.85 7.52 1.04
N PRO A 44 -0.80 6.75 2.14
CA PRO A 44 0.46 6.40 2.77
C PRO A 44 1.44 5.65 1.85
N LEU A 45 0.92 4.77 0.98
CA LEU A 45 1.75 4.08 -0.01
C LEU A 45 2.32 5.06 -1.04
N LEU A 46 1.55 6.07 -1.47
CA LEU A 46 2.04 7.12 -2.36
C LEU A 46 3.21 7.88 -1.74
N VAL A 47 3.06 8.31 -0.49
CA VAL A 47 4.11 9.06 0.23
C VAL A 47 5.35 8.19 0.44
N PHE A 48 5.17 6.89 0.75
CA PHE A 48 6.28 5.95 0.85
C PHE A 48 7.03 5.80 -0.48
N GLU A 49 6.31 5.63 -1.59
CA GLU A 49 6.92 5.47 -2.92
C GLU A 49 7.68 6.74 -3.35
N GLU A 50 7.13 7.93 -3.09
CA GLU A 50 7.81 9.21 -3.36
C GLU A 50 9.10 9.34 -2.54
N ALA A 51 9.05 9.03 -1.25
CA ALA A 51 10.22 9.05 -0.37
C ALA A 51 11.27 8.02 -0.80
N PHE A 52 10.84 6.80 -1.15
CA PHE A 52 11.73 5.74 -1.58
C PHE A 52 12.37 6.04 -2.94
N PHE A 53 11.61 6.61 -3.88
CA PHE A 53 12.14 7.07 -5.16
C PHE A 53 13.20 8.14 -4.96
N THR A 54 12.91 9.17 -4.15
CA THR A 54 13.88 10.23 -3.82
C THR A 54 15.13 9.69 -3.15
N PHE A 55 14.99 8.71 -2.26
CA PHE A 55 16.11 8.01 -1.62
C PHE A 55 16.96 7.23 -2.61
N CYS A 56 16.35 6.50 -3.55
CA CYS A 56 17.10 5.76 -4.57
C CYS A 56 17.87 6.71 -5.48
N MET A 57 17.24 7.82 -5.89
CA MET A 57 17.87 8.83 -6.73
C MET A 57 19.06 9.52 -6.04
N SER A 58 18.97 9.80 -4.74
CA SER A 58 20.06 10.45 -4.01
C SER A 58 21.25 9.54 -3.72
N ASN A 59 21.05 8.21 -3.76
CA ASN A 59 22.10 7.22 -3.53
C ASN A 59 22.54 6.51 -4.82
N GLU A 60 22.10 6.98 -6.00
CA GLU A 60 22.39 6.37 -7.30
C GLU A 60 21.99 4.89 -7.39
N LEU A 61 20.92 4.52 -6.68
CA LEU A 61 20.37 3.16 -6.68
C LEU A 61 19.26 3.02 -7.72
N GLU A 62 19.19 1.86 -8.36
CA GLU A 62 18.12 1.56 -9.32
C GLU A 62 16.80 1.30 -8.59
N TYR A 63 15.87 2.25 -8.69
CA TYR A 63 14.58 2.23 -8.01
C TYR A 63 13.80 0.93 -8.24
N LEU A 64 13.77 0.42 -9.47
CA LEU A 64 12.99 -0.77 -9.83
C LEU A 64 13.54 -2.03 -9.15
N VAL A 65 14.87 -2.17 -9.12
CA VAL A 65 15.56 -3.28 -8.42
C VAL A 65 15.34 -3.18 -6.92
N GLY A 66 15.45 -1.97 -6.35
CA GLY A 66 15.17 -1.72 -4.94
C GLY A 66 13.73 -2.10 -4.55
N ARG A 67 12.75 -1.78 -5.40
CA ARG A 67 11.34 -2.14 -5.22
C ARG A 67 11.13 -3.66 -5.22
N VAL A 68 11.83 -4.40 -6.08
CA VAL A 68 11.79 -5.88 -6.08
C VAL A 68 12.35 -6.45 -4.78
N TRP A 69 13.45 -5.90 -4.27
CA TRP A 69 14.03 -6.30 -2.98
C TRP A 69 13.07 -6.02 -1.81
N ILE A 70 12.39 -4.88 -1.80
CA ILE A 70 11.32 -4.61 -0.82
C ILE A 70 10.22 -5.67 -0.92
N GLY A 71 9.79 -6.01 -2.14
CA GLY A 71 8.81 -7.06 -2.38
C GLY A 71 9.23 -8.43 -1.82
N PHE A 72 10.50 -8.81 -2.00
CA PHE A 72 11.04 -10.05 -1.45
C PHE A 72 10.99 -10.08 0.08
N TRP A 73 11.40 -8.99 0.73
CA TRP A 73 11.33 -8.87 2.19
C TRP A 73 9.89 -8.85 2.71
N LEU A 74 8.96 -8.21 2.00
CA LEU A 74 7.53 -8.23 2.36
C LEU A 74 6.97 -9.65 2.35
N ILE A 75 7.28 -10.46 1.33
CA ILE A 75 6.84 -11.87 1.27
C ILE A 75 7.42 -12.65 2.45
N LEU A 76 8.72 -12.48 2.74
CA LEU A 76 9.37 -13.18 3.84
C LEU A 76 8.74 -12.82 5.20
N ILE A 77 8.53 -11.53 5.46
CA ILE A 77 7.94 -11.05 6.72
C ILE A 77 6.49 -11.54 6.87
N VAL A 78 5.70 -11.51 5.79
CA VAL A 78 4.31 -12.00 5.82
C VAL A 78 4.27 -13.51 6.07
N LEU A 79 5.11 -14.30 5.40
CA LEU A 79 5.16 -15.76 5.61
C LEU A 79 5.53 -16.11 7.05
N VAL A 80 6.55 -15.44 7.60
CA VAL A 80 6.96 -15.60 8.99
C VAL A 80 5.82 -15.20 9.94
N MET A 81 5.20 -14.04 9.73
CA MET A 81 4.11 -13.56 10.57
C MET A 81 2.89 -14.50 10.56
N VAL A 82 2.53 -15.05 9.39
CA VAL A 82 1.43 -16.02 9.27
C VAL A 82 1.79 -17.34 9.96
N ALA A 83 3.03 -17.82 9.80
CA ALA A 83 3.48 -19.06 10.44
C ALA A 83 3.48 -19.00 11.97
N PHE A 84 3.74 -17.82 12.55
CA PHE A 84 3.74 -17.58 14.00
C PHE A 84 2.42 -17.01 14.56
N GLU A 85 1.31 -17.15 13.83
CA GLU A 85 -0.02 -16.65 14.25
C GLU A 85 -0.03 -15.15 14.65
N GLY A 86 0.59 -14.30 13.83
CA GLY A 86 0.62 -12.84 14.07
C GLY A 86 -0.76 -12.18 14.17
N SER A 87 -1.83 -12.87 13.74
CA SER A 87 -3.23 -12.46 13.93
C SER A 87 -3.61 -12.28 15.41
N PHE A 88 -2.86 -12.87 16.34
CA PHE A 88 -3.04 -12.63 17.78
C PHE A 88 -2.88 -11.15 18.14
N LEU A 89 -1.96 -10.42 17.49
CA LEU A 89 -1.74 -9.00 17.76
C LEU A 89 -2.97 -8.14 17.45
N VAL A 90 -3.78 -8.55 16.47
CA VAL A 90 -5.01 -7.85 16.08
C VAL A 90 -6.04 -7.86 17.22
N ARG A 91 -5.98 -8.84 18.15
CA ARG A 91 -6.89 -8.91 19.30
C ARG A 91 -6.68 -7.79 20.31
N PHE A 92 -5.51 -7.15 20.32
CA PHE A 92 -5.24 -5.99 21.18
C PHE A 92 -5.78 -4.68 20.59
N VAL A 93 -6.19 -4.66 19.33
CA VAL A 93 -6.78 -3.49 18.67
C VAL A 93 -8.21 -3.34 19.17
N SER A 94 -8.43 -2.34 20.04
CA SER A 94 -9.73 -2.08 20.65
C SER A 94 -10.63 -1.26 19.72
N ARG A 95 -11.94 -1.28 20.00
CA ARG A 95 -12.93 -0.44 19.31
C ARG A 95 -12.56 1.04 19.30
N PHE A 96 -11.98 1.54 20.39
CA PHE A 96 -11.49 2.92 20.49
C PHE A 96 -10.45 3.25 19.41
N THR A 97 -9.47 2.37 19.22
CA THR A 97 -8.43 2.56 18.19
C THR A 97 -8.99 2.48 16.77
N GLN A 98 -9.96 1.58 16.53
CA GLN A 98 -10.62 1.44 15.23
C GLN A 98 -11.45 2.67 14.86
N GLU A 99 -12.24 3.19 15.81
CA GLU A 99 -13.07 4.39 15.59
C GLU A 99 -12.21 5.63 15.33
N ILE A 100 -11.12 5.82 16.09
CA ILE A 100 -10.18 6.92 15.86
C ILE A 100 -9.54 6.82 14.48
N PHE A 101 -9.09 5.62 14.09
CA PHE A 101 -8.44 5.42 12.79
C PHE A 101 -9.41 5.65 11.62
N ALA A 102 -10.63 5.13 11.72
CA ALA A 102 -11.66 5.35 10.70
C ALA A 102 -12.07 6.83 10.58
N PHE A 103 -12.20 7.52 11.71
CA PHE A 103 -12.48 8.96 11.73
C PHE A 103 -11.34 9.77 11.10
N LEU A 104 -10.09 9.44 11.43
CA LEU A 104 -8.91 10.10 10.88
C LEU A 104 -8.83 9.95 9.36
N ILE A 105 -8.99 8.75 8.82
CA ILE A 105 -8.98 8.51 7.36
C ILE A 105 -10.11 9.30 6.69
N SER A 106 -11.30 9.27 7.28
CA SER A 106 -12.46 10.01 6.75
C SER A 106 -12.19 11.52 6.70
N LEU A 107 -11.58 12.06 7.75
CA LEU A 107 -11.23 13.49 7.82
C LEU A 107 -10.13 13.86 6.82
N ILE A 108 -9.11 13.01 6.64
CA ILE A 108 -8.07 13.20 5.62
C ILE A 108 -8.69 13.20 4.23
N PHE A 109 -9.61 12.28 3.95
CA PHE A 109 -10.27 12.19 2.64
C PHE A 109 -11.13 13.43 2.33
N ILE A 110 -11.87 13.93 3.33
CA ILE A 110 -12.63 15.18 3.20
C ILE A 110 -11.67 16.34 2.93
N TYR A 111 -10.61 16.47 3.73
CA TYR A 111 -9.62 17.54 3.57
C TYR A 111 -8.97 17.51 2.19
N GLU A 112 -8.52 16.35 1.73
CA GLU A 112 -7.90 16.20 0.41
C GLU A 112 -8.85 16.56 -0.73
N THR A 113 -10.16 16.30 -0.57
CA THR A 113 -11.18 16.69 -1.55
C THR A 113 -11.32 18.21 -1.67
N PHE A 114 -11.16 18.96 -0.57
CA PHE A 114 -11.20 20.42 -0.58
C PHE A 114 -9.86 21.07 -0.95
N SER A 115 -8.74 20.37 -0.71
CA SER A 115 -7.40 20.86 -1.02
C SER A 115 -6.97 20.61 -2.48
N LYS A 116 -7.67 19.73 -3.20
CA LYS A 116 -7.57 19.58 -4.66
C LYS A 116 -8.39 20.65 -5.36
#